data_AF-A0A9Q0YB43-F1
#
_entry.id   AF-A0A9Q0YB43-F1
#
_cell.length_a   1.000
_cell.length_b   1.000
_cell.length_c   1.000
_cell.angle_alpha   90.00
_cell.angle_beta   90.00
_cell.angle_gamma   90.00
#
_symmetry.space_group_name_H-M   'P 1'
#
loop_
_entity.id
_entity.type
_entity.pdbx_description
1 polymer ?
#
loop_
_entity_poly.entity_id
_entity_poly.type
_entity_poly.pdbx_seq_one_letter_code
_entity_poly.pdbx_strand_id
1 'polypeptide(L)'
;MIRSCIKVLGGCHESRLFRAGDAIARASARKCLGVRTVHTTHAISSEANRQPMDRPPPRRAMLYVPGSDERKLQKMSTLEVDCAVMDCEDGVAVNRKVDARRTVSSMLDKLSCPHVRDLAVRVNSVSSGLAEEDLEEVFKANRLPDTIMLPKVESKEEIQWFSEHVKSHLSDRPNEKPVRVVIFTETAVGLLHLPQILEECKKVSDKSLLFEAVVFGSDDFCASIGATRTADAYELLYARQKVVAMAKAFGMQAIDLVYIDFKDLDGLEKQSLEGNRMGFTGKQVIHPSQIPVVQKAFSPSEEQIEWATELVEAFKKHQETGKGAFDFKGKMIDMPSVLQAQNILKLLEKT
;
A
#
# COMPACT_ATOMS: atom_id res chain seq x y z
N MET A 1 9.47 -50.13 -55.59
CA MET A 1 10.71 -50.49 -54.85
C MET A 1 10.29 -50.75 -53.40
N ILE A 2 9.97 -51.98 -52.96
CA ILE A 2 10.89 -53.06 -52.49
C ILE A 2 11.85 -52.48 -51.41
N ARG A 3 11.88 -52.79 -50.10
CA ARG A 3 11.62 -53.98 -49.22
C ARG A 3 11.29 -53.47 -47.79
N SER A 4 10.33 -53.99 -47.00
CA SER A 4 10.32 -55.21 -46.12
C SER A 4 11.39 -55.21 -45.00
N CYS A 5 11.22 -55.63 -43.74
CA CYS A 5 10.35 -56.55 -42.96
C CYS A 5 10.31 -56.05 -41.48
N ILE A 6 9.33 -56.20 -40.58
CA ILE A 6 8.41 -57.27 -40.11
C ILE A 6 9.06 -58.48 -39.39
N LYS A 7 8.78 -58.60 -38.07
CA LYS A 7 8.30 -59.77 -37.24
C LYS A 7 8.82 -59.62 -35.79
N VAL A 8 8.04 -59.50 -34.71
CA VAL A 8 6.83 -60.17 -34.17
C VAL A 8 7.11 -61.52 -33.50
N LEU A 9 6.40 -61.72 -32.36
CA LEU A 9 6.15 -62.90 -31.50
C LEU A 9 7.00 -62.90 -30.21
N GLY A 10 6.47 -62.94 -28.97
CA GLY A 10 5.16 -63.34 -28.45
C GLY A 10 5.32 -64.59 -27.55
N GLY A 11 4.82 -64.57 -26.31
CA GLY A 11 4.71 -65.79 -25.49
C GLY A 11 4.58 -65.60 -23.97
N CYS A 12 3.39 -65.91 -23.44
CA CYS A 12 3.04 -66.11 -22.02
C CYS A 12 3.84 -67.23 -21.33
N HIS A 13 4.00 -67.14 -19.99
CA HIS A 13 3.55 -68.20 -19.06
C HIS A 13 3.64 -67.77 -17.58
N GLU A 14 2.61 -68.12 -16.81
CA GLU A 14 2.50 -68.00 -15.35
C GLU A 14 3.40 -69.00 -14.59
N SER A 15 3.70 -68.65 -13.32
CA SER A 15 3.51 -69.46 -12.10
C SER A 15 4.75 -69.82 -11.21
N ARG A 16 4.53 -69.59 -9.89
CA ARG A 16 5.06 -70.27 -8.68
C ARG A 16 6.53 -70.03 -8.25
N LEU A 17 6.77 -69.38 -7.10
CA LEU A 17 6.89 -69.92 -5.71
C LEU A 17 8.16 -70.74 -5.46
N PHE A 18 9.18 -70.19 -4.78
CA PHE A 18 9.70 -70.63 -3.46
C PHE A 18 11.01 -69.91 -3.05
N ARG A 19 11.26 -69.96 -1.73
CA ARG A 19 12.20 -69.21 -0.88
C ARG A 19 13.69 -69.58 -0.99
N ALA A 20 14.50 -68.68 -0.39
CA ALA A 20 15.81 -68.84 0.29
C ALA A 20 16.88 -67.96 -0.36
N GLY A 21 17.71 -67.18 0.33
CA GLY A 21 17.97 -66.98 1.75
C GLY A 21 19.21 -66.08 1.85
N ASP A 22 19.22 -65.24 2.89
CA ASP A 22 20.35 -64.68 3.62
C ASP A 22 21.44 -63.79 2.98
N ALA A 23 21.68 -62.71 3.73
CA ALA A 23 22.91 -61.96 3.93
C ALA A 23 23.33 -60.95 2.85
N ILE A 24 22.96 -59.69 3.07
CA ILE A 24 23.90 -58.61 3.40
C ILE A 24 23.15 -57.60 4.28
N ALA A 25 23.47 -57.63 5.57
CA ALA A 25 23.08 -56.63 6.55
C ALA A 25 24.27 -55.67 6.79
N ARG A 26 23.92 -54.44 7.19
CA ARG A 26 24.76 -53.35 7.73
C ARG A 26 25.24 -52.30 6.72
N ALA A 27 24.40 -51.29 6.48
CA ALA A 27 24.66 -49.92 6.90
C ALA A 27 23.48 -49.01 6.52
N SER A 28 23.26 -47.96 7.33
CA SER A 28 22.30 -46.87 7.13
C SER A 28 20.87 -47.07 7.67
N ALA A 29 20.77 -47.09 9.01
CA ALA A 29 19.59 -46.67 9.73
C ALA A 29 19.95 -45.44 10.58
N ARG A 30 19.57 -44.24 10.13
CA ARG A 30 19.22 -43.06 10.96
C ARG A 30 18.92 -41.85 10.07
N LYS A 31 17.88 -41.10 10.48
CA LYS A 31 17.42 -39.78 10.01
C LYS A 31 16.50 -39.76 8.78
N CYS A 32 15.19 -39.72 9.02
CA CYS A 32 14.41 -38.47 8.97
C CYS A 32 12.91 -38.80 9.05
N LEU A 33 12.40 -39.02 10.27
CA LEU A 33 10.99 -38.82 10.59
C LEU A 33 10.90 -37.44 11.25
N GLY A 34 10.25 -36.52 10.56
CA GLY A 34 10.13 -35.12 10.98
C GLY A 34 9.05 -34.40 10.20
N VAL A 35 7.85 -34.99 10.10
CA VAL A 35 6.66 -34.25 9.68
C VAL A 35 6.28 -33.33 10.84
N ARG A 36 6.69 -32.07 10.77
CA ARG A 36 6.18 -31.03 11.67
C ARG A 36 4.79 -30.64 11.19
N THR A 37 3.79 -30.91 12.02
CA THR A 37 2.48 -30.25 11.96
C THR A 37 2.71 -28.73 12.06
N VAL A 38 2.41 -28.02 10.98
CA VAL A 38 2.36 -26.55 11.00
C VAL A 38 1.06 -26.18 11.71
N HIS A 39 1.13 -25.86 12.99
CA HIS A 39 0.07 -25.09 13.63
C HIS A 39 0.16 -23.67 13.09
N THR A 40 -0.74 -23.31 12.18
CA THR A 40 -1.02 -21.93 11.82
C THR A 40 -1.66 -21.24 13.02
N THR A 41 -0.85 -20.69 13.91
CA THR A 41 -1.29 -19.65 14.83
C THR A 41 -1.59 -18.40 14.00
N HIS A 42 -2.86 -18.03 13.92
CA HIS A 42 -3.27 -16.77 13.32
C HIS A 42 -2.54 -15.61 14.04
N ALA A 43 -1.66 -14.93 13.30
CA ALA A 43 -1.01 -13.70 13.72
C ALA A 43 -2.05 -12.56 13.73
N ILE A 44 -2.90 -12.52 14.75
CA ILE A 44 -3.84 -11.42 15.02
C ILE A 44 -3.24 -10.44 16.08
N SER A 45 -2.10 -10.77 16.69
CA SER A 45 -1.62 -10.06 17.89
C SER A 45 -0.54 -8.99 17.67
N SER A 46 0.01 -8.78 16.46
CA SER A 46 1.13 -7.83 16.30
C SER A 46 0.69 -6.36 16.10
N GLU A 47 -0.52 -6.10 15.60
CA GLU A 47 -0.98 -4.71 15.39
C GLU A 47 -1.68 -4.10 16.61
N ALA A 48 -2.31 -4.93 17.45
CA ALA A 48 -3.08 -4.47 18.61
C ALA A 48 -2.22 -3.80 19.70
N ASN A 49 -0.88 -3.96 19.63
CA ASN A 49 0.06 -3.51 20.67
C ASN A 49 0.96 -2.34 20.24
N ARG A 50 0.66 -1.68 19.11
CA ARG A 50 1.36 -0.46 18.71
C ARG A 50 0.93 0.70 19.61
N GLN A 51 1.90 1.46 20.13
CA GLN A 51 1.64 2.70 20.86
C GLN A 51 0.81 3.65 19.96
N PRO A 52 -0.04 4.55 20.52
CA PRO A 52 -0.88 5.46 19.72
C PRO A 52 -0.12 6.25 18.65
N MET A 53 1.18 6.50 18.87
CA MET A 53 2.09 7.22 17.98
C MET A 53 2.67 6.38 16.81
N ASP A 54 2.55 5.05 16.86
CA ASP A 54 3.01 4.11 15.83
C ASP A 54 1.93 3.78 14.78
N ARG A 55 0.74 4.37 14.89
CA ARG A 55 -0.34 4.18 13.91
C ARG A 55 -0.14 5.13 12.71
N PRO A 56 -0.30 4.64 11.46
CA PRO A 56 -0.24 5.52 10.29
C PRO A 56 -1.38 6.54 10.35
N PRO A 57 -1.12 7.81 10.01
CA PRO A 57 -2.16 8.84 10.00
C PRO A 57 -3.26 8.50 8.97
N PRO A 58 -4.48 9.02 9.15
CA PRO A 58 -5.51 8.92 8.12
C PRO A 58 -5.04 9.66 6.86
N ARG A 59 -5.31 9.08 5.69
CA ARG A 59 -4.96 9.63 4.37
C ARG A 59 -6.11 9.47 3.39
N ARG A 60 -7.35 9.74 3.83
CA ARG A 60 -8.55 9.54 2.98
C ARG A 60 -8.49 10.43 1.74
N ALA A 61 -8.11 11.69 1.91
CA ALA A 61 -7.79 12.62 0.83
C ALA A 61 -6.33 13.09 0.94
N MET A 62 -5.60 13.03 -0.19
CA MET A 62 -4.24 13.53 -0.31
C MET A 62 -4.17 14.69 -1.31
N LEU A 63 -4.10 15.92 -0.81
CA LEU A 63 -4.12 17.12 -1.63
C LEU A 63 -2.73 17.52 -2.12
N TYR A 64 -2.52 17.50 -3.44
CA TYR A 64 -1.29 18.04 -4.03
C TYR A 64 -1.36 19.54 -4.20
N VAL A 65 -0.30 20.21 -3.77
CA VAL A 65 -0.12 21.65 -3.89
C VAL A 65 1.27 21.94 -4.46
N PRO A 66 1.39 22.57 -5.65
CA PRO A 66 2.68 22.91 -6.22
C PRO A 66 3.54 23.72 -5.25
N GLY A 67 4.74 23.21 -4.96
CA GLY A 67 5.70 23.82 -4.04
C GLY A 67 6.18 25.21 -4.50
N SER A 68 6.04 25.51 -5.79
CA SER A 68 6.38 26.83 -6.36
C SER A 68 5.27 27.89 -6.24
N ASP A 69 4.10 27.55 -5.68
CA ASP A 69 2.94 28.44 -5.52
C ASP A 69 2.66 28.73 -4.03
N GLU A 70 3.36 29.73 -3.49
CA GLU A 70 3.22 30.15 -2.08
C GLU A 70 1.78 30.47 -1.68
N ARG A 71 0.99 31.06 -2.58
CA ARG A 71 -0.41 31.41 -2.31
C ARG A 71 -1.24 30.15 -2.09
N LYS A 72 -1.05 29.11 -2.91
CA LYS A 72 -1.75 27.84 -2.70
C LYS A 72 -1.27 27.12 -1.44
N LEU A 73 0.03 27.16 -1.11
CA LEU A 73 0.55 26.61 0.14
C LEU A 73 -0.03 27.31 1.38
N GLN A 74 -0.19 28.64 1.35
CA GLN A 74 -0.89 29.38 2.39
C GLN A 74 -2.37 29.01 2.46
N LYS A 75 -3.04 28.78 1.32
CA LYS A 75 -4.45 28.37 1.34
C LYS A 75 -4.62 26.96 1.91
N MET A 76 -3.70 26.05 1.58
CA MET A 76 -3.67 24.67 2.02
C MET A 76 -3.71 24.53 3.55
N SER A 77 -3.00 25.40 4.28
CA SER A 77 -2.98 25.37 5.75
C SER A 77 -4.34 25.69 6.40
N THR A 78 -5.28 26.28 5.65
CA THR A 78 -6.65 26.58 6.10
C THR A 78 -7.66 25.49 5.79
N LEU A 79 -7.26 24.42 5.09
CA LEU A 79 -8.16 23.36 4.66
C LEU A 79 -8.25 22.24 5.70
N GLU A 80 -9.42 21.62 5.80
CA GLU A 80 -9.63 20.39 6.55
C GLU A 80 -9.33 19.20 5.65
N VAL A 81 -8.08 18.73 5.67
CA VAL A 81 -7.62 17.62 4.84
C VAL A 81 -6.74 16.70 5.65
N ASP A 82 -6.96 15.40 5.52
CA ASP A 82 -6.16 14.37 6.17
C ASP A 82 -4.68 14.53 5.82
N CYS A 83 -4.33 14.59 4.53
CA CYS A 83 -2.96 14.76 4.09
C CYS A 83 -2.82 15.86 3.04
N ALA A 84 -1.85 16.74 3.26
CA ALA A 84 -1.51 17.83 2.36
C ALA A 84 -0.07 17.68 1.89
N VAL A 85 0.12 17.67 0.57
CA VAL A 85 1.38 17.35 -0.10
C VAL A 85 1.94 18.63 -0.74
N MET A 86 3.06 19.13 -0.24
CA MET A 86 3.84 20.14 -0.95
C MET A 86 4.67 19.47 -2.03
N ASP A 87 4.41 19.81 -3.28
CA ASP A 87 4.91 19.05 -4.43
C ASP A 87 6.12 19.72 -5.10
N CYS A 88 7.25 19.00 -5.18
CA CYS A 88 8.42 19.39 -5.95
C CYS A 88 8.45 18.73 -7.35
N GLU A 89 7.55 17.77 -7.62
CA GLU A 89 7.57 16.93 -8.81
C GLU A 89 6.61 17.45 -9.91
N ASP A 90 5.68 16.66 -10.44
CA ASP A 90 4.95 16.97 -11.68
C ASP A 90 4.05 18.21 -11.60
N GLY A 91 3.66 18.64 -10.40
CA GLY A 91 2.95 19.92 -10.18
C GLY A 91 3.84 21.16 -10.40
N VAL A 92 5.14 20.99 -10.63
CA VAL A 92 6.12 22.07 -10.78
C VAL A 92 6.82 22.00 -12.13
N ALA A 93 6.82 23.11 -12.87
CA ALA A 93 7.55 23.25 -14.12
C ALA A 93 9.07 23.03 -13.91
N VAL A 94 9.75 22.42 -14.89
CA VAL A 94 11.18 22.08 -14.82
C VAL A 94 12.06 23.27 -14.43
N ASN A 95 11.79 24.46 -14.99
CA ASN A 95 12.52 25.69 -14.70
C ASN A 95 12.21 26.32 -13.32
N ARG A 96 11.30 25.74 -12.55
CA ARG A 96 10.85 26.22 -11.23
C ARG A 96 11.19 25.25 -10.10
N LYS A 97 11.86 24.13 -10.38
CA LYS A 97 12.22 23.10 -9.39
C LYS A 97 13.07 23.64 -8.24
N VAL A 98 14.07 24.46 -8.57
CA VAL A 98 14.94 25.13 -7.58
C VAL A 98 14.13 26.07 -6.68
N ASP A 99 13.24 26.86 -7.26
CA ASP A 99 12.38 27.76 -6.48
C ASP A 99 11.42 26.95 -5.59
N ALA A 100 10.83 25.88 -6.13
CA ALA A 100 9.88 25.03 -5.39
C ALA A 100 10.50 24.42 -4.14
N ARG A 101 11.67 23.76 -4.23
CA ARG A 101 12.29 23.12 -3.06
C ARG A 101 12.66 24.12 -1.96
N ARG A 102 13.11 25.33 -2.34
CA ARG A 102 13.39 26.43 -1.40
C ARG A 102 12.12 26.93 -0.73
N THR A 103 11.06 27.14 -1.52
CA THR A 103 9.77 27.54 -0.99
C THR A 103 9.20 26.48 -0.06
N VAL A 104 9.24 25.19 -0.42
CA VAL A 104 8.79 24.08 0.43
C VAL A 104 9.53 24.07 1.76
N SER A 105 10.87 24.11 1.73
CA SER A 105 11.70 24.17 2.95
C SER A 105 11.32 25.36 3.84
N SER A 106 11.17 26.55 3.25
CA SER A 106 10.75 27.75 4.00
C SER A 106 9.32 27.64 4.56
N MET A 107 8.40 27.02 3.82
CA MET A 107 6.99 26.92 4.21
C MET A 107 6.73 25.85 5.26
N LEU A 108 7.57 24.80 5.33
CA LEU A 108 7.55 23.85 6.45
C LEU A 108 7.74 24.55 7.80
N ASP A 109 8.65 25.52 7.87
CA ASP A 109 8.90 26.31 9.09
C ASP A 109 7.84 27.38 9.35
N LYS A 110 7.28 27.99 8.29
CA LYS A 110 6.34 29.12 8.41
C LYS A 110 4.89 28.73 8.63
N LEU A 111 4.44 27.59 8.09
CA LEU A 111 3.03 27.23 8.09
C LEU A 111 2.61 26.53 9.38
N SER A 112 1.58 27.06 10.02
CA SER A 112 0.77 26.32 10.98
C SER A 112 -0.40 25.67 10.25
N CYS A 113 -0.51 24.34 10.33
CA CYS A 113 -1.54 23.56 9.65
C CYS A 113 -2.35 22.76 10.67
N PRO A 114 -3.17 23.41 11.52
CA PRO A 114 -3.84 22.75 12.66
C PRO A 114 -4.87 21.69 12.23
N HIS A 115 -5.40 21.78 11.01
CA HIS A 115 -6.40 20.87 10.47
C HIS A 115 -5.83 19.87 9.45
N VAL A 116 -4.52 19.84 9.26
CA VAL A 116 -3.80 18.85 8.44
C VAL A 116 -3.27 17.77 9.37
N ARG A 117 -3.62 16.50 9.11
CA ARG A 117 -3.19 15.36 9.95
C ARG A 117 -1.82 14.81 9.56
N ASP A 118 -1.44 14.97 8.29
CA ASP A 118 -0.18 14.51 7.72
C ASP A 118 0.34 15.54 6.72
N LEU A 119 1.38 16.29 7.10
CA LEU A 119 2.04 17.24 6.23
C LEU A 119 3.15 16.54 5.44
N ALA A 120 2.91 16.35 4.15
CA ALA A 120 3.78 15.61 3.26
C ALA A 120 4.56 16.51 2.31
N VAL A 121 5.72 16.03 1.86
CA VAL A 121 6.47 16.60 0.73
C VAL A 121 6.69 15.52 -0.31
N ARG A 122 6.28 15.76 -1.56
CA ARG A 122 6.65 14.89 -2.68
C ARG A 122 7.92 15.43 -3.34
N VAL A 123 9.01 14.67 -3.23
CA VAL A 123 10.28 14.99 -3.90
C VAL A 123 10.23 14.54 -5.36
N ASN A 124 11.20 14.96 -6.16
CA ASN A 124 11.40 14.39 -7.49
C ASN A 124 11.87 12.93 -7.42
N SER A 125 11.68 12.16 -8.51
CA SER A 125 12.07 10.75 -8.56
C SER A 125 13.59 10.57 -8.49
N VAL A 126 14.05 9.40 -8.04
CA VAL A 126 15.50 9.06 -8.06
C VAL A 126 16.04 9.15 -9.49
N SER A 127 15.31 8.58 -10.44
CA SER A 127 15.65 8.58 -11.87
C SER A 127 15.73 9.97 -12.52
N SER A 128 15.14 10.99 -11.92
CA SER A 128 15.23 12.38 -12.42
C SER A 128 16.58 13.05 -12.15
N GLY A 129 17.37 12.53 -11.21
CA GLY A 129 18.59 13.16 -10.72
C GLY A 129 18.37 14.38 -9.80
N LEU A 130 17.12 14.74 -9.49
CA LEU A 130 16.79 15.91 -8.65
C LEU A 130 16.42 15.56 -7.21
N ALA A 131 16.23 14.27 -6.88
CA ALA A 131 15.79 13.82 -5.57
C ALA A 131 16.78 14.23 -4.45
N GLU A 132 18.09 14.14 -4.70
CA GLU A 132 19.12 14.50 -3.72
C GLU A 132 19.05 15.99 -3.36
N GLU A 133 18.98 16.88 -4.35
CA GLU A 133 18.83 18.33 -4.12
C GLU A 133 17.54 18.67 -3.36
N ASP A 134 16.46 17.95 -3.62
CA ASP A 134 15.20 18.14 -2.90
C ASP A 134 15.34 17.71 -1.44
N LEU A 135 15.94 16.55 -1.17
CA LEU A 135 16.17 16.07 0.19
C LEU A 135 17.08 17.04 0.95
N GLU A 136 18.22 17.42 0.36
CA GLU A 136 19.14 18.39 0.97
C GLU A 136 18.43 19.70 1.36
N GLU A 137 17.57 20.24 0.49
CA GLU A 137 16.87 21.49 0.78
C GLU A 137 15.74 21.31 1.80
N VAL A 138 14.93 20.27 1.68
CA VAL A 138 13.82 19.97 2.61
C VAL A 138 14.36 19.73 4.02
N PHE A 139 15.46 19.00 4.14
CA PHE A 139 16.11 18.73 5.43
C PHE A 139 16.91 19.92 6.00
N LYS A 140 16.93 21.10 5.34
CA LYS A 140 17.38 22.35 5.98
C LYS A 140 16.31 22.97 6.89
N ALA A 141 15.03 22.65 6.69
CA ALA A 141 13.94 23.17 7.51
C ALA A 141 14.12 22.73 8.97
N ASN A 142 13.73 23.58 9.92
CA ASN A 142 13.74 23.23 11.34
C ASN A 142 12.65 22.18 11.63
N ARG A 143 11.47 22.37 11.06
CA ARG A 143 10.35 21.42 11.09
C ARG A 143 10.44 20.45 9.91
N LEU A 144 10.59 19.17 10.21
CA LEU A 144 10.51 18.10 9.21
C LEU A 144 9.06 17.87 8.76
N PRO A 145 8.84 17.43 7.51
CA PRO A 145 7.54 16.90 7.11
C PRO A 145 7.23 15.59 7.86
N ASP A 146 5.95 15.32 8.07
CA ASP A 146 5.49 14.06 8.66
C ASP A 146 5.75 12.88 7.70
N THR A 147 5.60 13.15 6.40
CA THR A 147 5.72 12.16 5.32
C THR A 147 6.57 12.72 4.17
N ILE A 148 7.47 11.91 3.62
CA ILE A 148 8.11 12.17 2.33
C ILE A 148 7.53 11.20 1.30
N MET A 149 7.17 11.70 0.12
CA MET A 149 6.65 10.88 -0.95
C MET A 149 7.67 10.73 -2.08
N LEU A 150 7.87 9.49 -2.54
CA LEU A 150 8.85 9.13 -3.56
C LEU A 150 8.12 8.66 -4.83
N PRO A 151 8.09 9.47 -5.90
CA PRO A 151 7.43 9.11 -7.14
C PRO A 151 8.31 8.17 -8.00
N LYS A 152 7.66 7.53 -8.97
CA LYS A 152 8.27 6.77 -10.08
C LYS A 152 9.27 5.70 -9.63
N VAL A 153 8.95 4.99 -8.55
CA VAL A 153 9.80 3.90 -8.04
C VAL A 153 9.70 2.68 -8.97
N GLU A 154 10.85 2.24 -9.47
CA GLU A 154 10.96 1.11 -10.40
C GLU A 154 11.79 -0.05 -9.83
N SER A 155 12.56 0.15 -8.77
CA SER A 155 13.46 -0.86 -8.24
C SER A 155 13.63 -0.83 -6.72
N LYS A 156 14.15 -1.92 -6.15
CA LYS A 156 14.51 -1.98 -4.73
C LYS A 156 15.77 -1.16 -4.45
N GLU A 157 16.64 -1.01 -5.43
CA GLU A 157 17.87 -0.21 -5.35
C GLU A 157 17.54 1.28 -5.14
N GLU A 158 16.48 1.79 -5.77
CA GLU A 158 15.98 3.15 -5.51
C GLU A 158 15.46 3.31 -4.07
N ILE A 159 14.83 2.29 -3.50
CA ILE A 159 14.39 2.29 -2.09
C ILE A 159 15.60 2.31 -1.15
N GLN A 160 16.65 1.55 -1.45
CA GLN A 160 17.89 1.53 -0.67
C GLN A 160 18.56 2.90 -0.71
N TRP A 161 18.79 3.42 -1.92
CA TRP A 161 19.39 4.73 -2.13
C TRP A 161 18.61 5.82 -1.37
N PHE A 162 17.29 5.86 -1.54
CA PHE A 162 16.45 6.85 -0.89
C PHE A 162 16.48 6.72 0.64
N SER A 163 16.40 5.50 1.16
CA SER A 163 16.47 5.26 2.60
C SER A 163 17.81 5.68 3.20
N GLU A 164 18.93 5.47 2.51
CA GLU A 164 20.26 5.88 2.97
C GLU A 164 20.36 7.40 3.04
N HIS A 165 19.88 8.13 2.02
CA HIS A 165 19.92 9.59 1.97
C HIS A 165 18.98 10.22 3.01
N VAL A 166 17.78 9.69 3.20
CA VAL A 166 16.90 10.20 4.26
C VAL A 166 17.52 9.96 5.64
N LYS A 167 18.07 8.76 5.90
CA LYS A 167 18.66 8.45 7.21
C LYS A 167 19.92 9.27 7.52
N SER A 168 20.73 9.62 6.51
CA SER A 168 21.90 10.48 6.71
C SER A 168 21.50 11.89 7.17
N HIS A 169 20.38 12.43 6.69
CA HIS A 169 19.86 13.71 7.17
C HIS A 169 19.18 13.62 8.55
N LEU A 170 18.72 12.43 8.95
CA LEU A 170 18.08 12.19 10.25
C LEU A 170 19.08 11.89 11.37
N SER A 171 20.30 11.43 11.07
CA SER A 171 21.27 10.98 12.09
C SER A 171 21.63 12.06 13.11
N ASP A 172 21.64 13.33 12.68
CA ASP A 172 22.03 14.47 13.51
C ASP A 172 20.82 15.14 14.19
N ARG A 173 19.61 14.58 14.01
CA ARG A 173 18.36 15.17 14.51
C ARG A 173 17.75 14.28 15.59
N PRO A 174 17.51 14.79 16.81
CA PRO A 174 16.69 14.08 17.78
C PRO A 174 15.26 14.03 17.24
N ASN A 175 14.81 12.84 16.82
CA ASN A 175 13.49 12.67 16.24
C ASN A 175 12.57 11.94 17.21
N GLU A 176 11.51 12.62 17.66
CA GLU A 176 10.50 12.02 18.55
C GLU A 176 9.58 11.05 17.81
N LYS A 177 9.49 11.16 16.47
CA LYS A 177 8.62 10.34 15.61
C LYS A 177 9.35 9.92 14.34
N PRO A 178 9.11 8.72 13.79
CA PRO A 178 9.66 8.35 12.50
C PRO A 178 9.16 9.27 11.38
N VAL A 179 10.04 9.62 10.44
CA VAL A 179 9.61 10.17 9.14
C VAL A 179 8.92 9.04 8.37
N ARG A 180 7.75 9.31 7.82
CA ARG A 180 6.99 8.31 7.05
C ARG A 180 7.33 8.44 5.57
N VAL A 181 7.22 7.33 4.83
CA VAL A 181 7.45 7.29 3.39
C VAL A 181 6.25 6.70 2.68
N VAL A 182 5.83 7.40 1.62
CA VAL A 182 4.81 6.93 0.68
C VAL A 182 5.45 6.82 -0.69
N ILE A 183 5.42 5.62 -1.27
CA ILE A 183 5.98 5.39 -2.60
C ILE A 183 4.87 5.41 -3.65
N PHE A 184 5.23 5.66 -4.90
CA PHE A 184 4.31 5.55 -6.02
C PHE A 184 4.62 4.31 -6.85
N THR A 185 3.55 3.66 -7.31
CA THR A 185 3.58 2.70 -8.41
C THR A 185 2.85 3.34 -9.58
N GLU A 186 3.61 3.75 -10.58
CA GLU A 186 3.09 4.57 -11.68
C GLU A 186 3.73 4.25 -13.03
N THR A 187 4.47 3.14 -13.14
CA THR A 187 5.02 2.65 -14.41
C THR A 187 4.79 1.15 -14.54
N ALA A 188 4.89 0.62 -15.76
CA ALA A 188 4.80 -0.81 -16.03
C ALA A 188 5.86 -1.60 -15.24
N VAL A 189 7.10 -1.09 -15.23
CA VAL A 189 8.22 -1.70 -14.51
C VAL A 189 7.96 -1.65 -13.00
N GLY A 190 7.59 -0.50 -12.45
CA GLY A 190 7.26 -0.36 -11.03
C GLY A 190 6.14 -1.31 -10.61
N LEU A 191 5.09 -1.48 -11.42
CA LEU A 191 4.01 -2.42 -11.13
C LEU A 191 4.46 -3.88 -11.16
N LEU A 192 5.35 -4.27 -12.07
CA LEU A 192 5.91 -5.63 -12.13
C LEU A 192 6.86 -5.91 -10.97
N HIS A 193 7.64 -4.91 -10.55
CA HIS A 193 8.60 -4.98 -9.46
C HIS A 193 8.00 -4.69 -8.08
N LEU A 194 6.72 -4.33 -7.98
CA LEU A 194 6.10 -3.92 -6.72
C LEU A 194 6.35 -4.91 -5.55
N PRO A 195 6.28 -6.25 -5.73
CA PRO A 195 6.55 -7.17 -4.62
C PRO A 195 7.94 -7.01 -3.99
N GLN A 196 9.00 -6.92 -4.82
CA GLN A 196 10.38 -6.76 -4.35
C GLN A 196 10.65 -5.36 -3.81
N ILE A 197 9.97 -4.33 -4.35
CA ILE A 197 10.01 -2.97 -3.83
C ILE A 197 9.43 -2.93 -2.41
N LEU A 198 8.25 -3.52 -2.20
CA LEU A 198 7.61 -3.54 -0.88
C LEU A 198 8.34 -4.39 0.16
N GLU A 199 8.96 -5.49 -0.27
CA GLU A 199 9.84 -6.29 0.58
C GLU A 199 11.03 -5.45 1.06
N GLU A 200 11.69 -4.72 0.16
CA GLU A 200 12.80 -3.85 0.53
C GLU A 200 12.33 -2.69 1.42
N CYS A 201 11.18 -2.07 1.13
CA CYS A 201 10.57 -1.06 1.99
C CYS A 201 10.41 -1.54 3.44
N LYS A 202 9.97 -2.79 3.65
CA LYS A 202 9.89 -3.38 5.00
C LYS A 202 11.25 -3.62 5.62
N LYS A 203 12.21 -4.09 4.83
CA LYS A 203 13.57 -4.38 5.28
C LYS A 203 14.33 -3.13 5.72
N VAL A 204 14.17 -2.00 5.02
CA VAL A 204 14.87 -0.75 5.34
C VAL A 204 14.12 0.11 6.38
N SER A 205 12.85 -0.19 6.66
CA SER A 205 12.08 0.51 7.69
C SER A 205 12.64 0.25 9.10
N ASP A 206 12.74 1.30 9.91
CA ASP A 206 13.15 1.22 11.33
C ASP A 206 12.47 2.33 12.17
N LYS A 207 12.99 2.61 13.37
CA LYS A 207 12.41 3.62 14.27
C LYS A 207 12.51 5.06 13.76
N SER A 208 13.37 5.33 12.79
CA SER A 208 13.59 6.66 12.20
C SER A 208 12.81 6.87 10.90
N LEU A 209 12.56 5.81 10.15
CA LEU A 209 11.96 5.85 8.82
C LEU A 209 10.97 4.69 8.61
N LEU A 210 9.72 4.99 8.24
CA LEU A 210 8.68 3.97 8.04
C LEU A 210 8.01 4.08 6.68
N PHE A 211 8.04 3.00 5.89
CA PHE A 211 7.27 2.90 4.65
C PHE A 211 5.85 2.39 4.92
N GLU A 212 4.84 3.19 4.58
CA GLU A 212 3.48 2.97 5.10
C GLU A 212 2.36 3.00 4.05
N ALA A 213 2.59 3.58 2.88
CA ALA A 213 1.58 3.60 1.84
C ALA A 213 2.17 3.47 0.43
N VAL A 214 1.32 3.00 -0.48
CA VAL A 214 1.57 2.95 -1.91
C VAL A 214 0.49 3.78 -2.61
N VAL A 215 0.92 4.74 -3.42
CA VAL A 215 0.07 5.52 -4.30
C VAL A 215 0.06 4.89 -5.68
N PHE A 216 -1.12 4.80 -6.31
CA PHE A 216 -1.23 4.45 -7.72
C PHE A 216 -1.30 5.71 -8.59
N GLY A 217 -0.23 6.00 -9.33
CA GLY A 217 -0.18 7.12 -10.28
C GLY A 217 -0.73 6.70 -11.65
N SER A 218 -2.00 7.01 -11.92
CA SER A 218 -2.69 6.51 -13.12
C SER A 218 -2.18 7.08 -14.44
N ASP A 219 -1.86 8.37 -14.46
CA ASP A 219 -1.60 9.09 -15.71
C ASP A 219 -0.21 8.76 -16.25
N ASP A 220 0.80 8.75 -15.37
CA ASP A 220 2.12 8.17 -15.67
C ASP A 220 2.03 6.68 -16.03
N PHE A 221 1.17 5.92 -15.36
CA PHE A 221 1.01 4.50 -15.68
C PHE A 221 0.42 4.32 -17.08
N CYS A 222 -0.62 5.08 -17.42
CA CYS A 222 -1.19 5.11 -18.77
C CYS A 222 -0.13 5.48 -19.81
N ALA A 223 0.67 6.52 -19.56
CA ALA A 223 1.77 6.91 -20.44
C ALA A 223 2.80 5.76 -20.60
N SER A 224 3.14 5.07 -19.51
CA SER A 224 4.08 3.96 -19.49
C SER A 224 3.62 2.74 -20.31
N ILE A 225 2.32 2.43 -20.30
CA ILE A 225 1.77 1.29 -21.05
C ILE A 225 1.16 1.66 -22.41
N GLY A 226 1.14 2.94 -22.77
CA GLY A 226 0.50 3.44 -23.99
C GLY A 226 -1.04 3.39 -23.97
N ALA A 227 -1.65 3.46 -22.80
CA ALA A 227 -3.10 3.51 -22.64
C ALA A 227 -3.63 4.95 -22.67
N THR A 228 -4.92 5.11 -23.02
CA THR A 228 -5.64 6.38 -22.93
C THR A 228 -6.65 6.31 -21.79
N ARG A 229 -6.68 7.34 -20.94
CA ARG A 229 -7.62 7.41 -19.82
C ARG A 229 -9.06 7.44 -20.31
N THR A 230 -9.89 6.60 -19.73
CA THR A 230 -11.34 6.63 -19.93
C THR A 230 -12.08 7.05 -18.66
N ALA A 231 -13.35 7.45 -18.80
CA ALA A 231 -14.16 7.87 -17.66
C ALA A 231 -14.46 6.71 -16.67
N ASP A 232 -14.58 5.48 -17.17
CA ASP A 232 -14.82 4.29 -16.34
C ASP A 232 -13.51 3.68 -15.78
N ALA A 233 -12.35 4.14 -16.27
CA ALA A 233 -11.02 3.69 -15.85
C ALA A 233 -10.82 2.17 -15.96
N TYR A 234 -11.56 1.50 -16.86
CA TYR A 234 -11.49 0.04 -17.01
C TYR A 234 -10.09 -0.43 -17.43
N GLU A 235 -9.36 0.39 -18.21
CA GLU A 235 -7.97 0.14 -18.61
C GLU A 235 -7.00 0.03 -17.41
N LEU A 236 -7.41 0.53 -16.24
CA LEU A 236 -6.60 0.53 -15.01
C LEU A 236 -7.01 -0.57 -14.02
N LEU A 237 -8.05 -1.36 -14.32
CA LEU A 237 -8.63 -2.34 -13.38
C LEU A 237 -7.58 -3.32 -12.83
N TYR A 238 -6.76 -3.90 -13.72
CA TYR A 238 -5.68 -4.81 -13.32
C TYR A 238 -4.66 -4.12 -12.40
N ALA A 239 -4.19 -2.94 -12.78
CA ALA A 239 -3.16 -2.21 -12.05
C ALA A 239 -3.66 -1.79 -10.66
N ARG A 240 -4.87 -1.23 -10.58
CA ARG A 240 -5.53 -0.84 -9.32
C ARG A 240 -5.64 -2.02 -8.35
N GLN A 241 -6.21 -3.14 -8.81
CA GLN A 241 -6.39 -4.33 -7.97
C GLN A 241 -5.06 -4.95 -7.54
N LYS A 242 -4.05 -4.94 -8.42
CA LYS A 242 -2.71 -5.42 -8.08
C LYS A 242 -2.06 -4.54 -7.01
N VAL A 243 -2.15 -3.21 -7.12
CA VAL A 243 -1.62 -2.29 -6.11
C VAL A 243 -2.29 -2.53 -4.76
N VAL A 244 -3.62 -2.67 -4.71
CA VAL A 244 -4.33 -2.99 -3.46
C VAL A 244 -3.83 -4.31 -2.88
N ALA A 245 -3.83 -5.39 -3.66
CA ALA A 245 -3.42 -6.70 -3.18
C ALA A 245 -2.01 -6.69 -2.61
N MET A 246 -1.07 -6.02 -3.29
CA MET A 246 0.32 -5.89 -2.83
C MET A 246 0.42 -5.01 -1.58
N ALA A 247 -0.17 -3.81 -1.57
CA ALA A 247 -0.13 -2.94 -0.41
C ALA A 247 -0.70 -3.62 0.85
N LYS A 248 -1.82 -4.33 0.73
CA LYS A 248 -2.42 -5.07 1.85
C LYS A 248 -1.58 -6.26 2.30
N ALA A 249 -0.95 -6.99 1.38
CA ALA A 249 -0.04 -8.09 1.73
C ALA A 249 1.12 -7.63 2.63
N PHE A 250 1.54 -6.37 2.49
CA PHE A 250 2.58 -5.75 3.31
C PHE A 250 2.02 -4.83 4.42
N GLY A 251 0.71 -4.87 4.72
CA GLY A 251 0.10 -4.04 5.77
C GLY A 251 0.29 -2.54 5.55
N MET A 252 0.26 -2.09 4.30
CA MET A 252 0.38 -0.69 3.90
C MET A 252 -0.98 -0.13 3.46
N GLN A 253 -1.13 1.18 3.58
CA GLN A 253 -2.23 1.92 2.96
C GLN A 253 -2.09 1.86 1.43
N ALA A 254 -3.23 1.82 0.74
CA ALA A 254 -3.28 1.89 -0.72
C ALA A 254 -4.05 3.15 -1.10
N ILE A 255 -3.50 3.97 -1.97
CA ILE A 255 -4.07 5.28 -2.30
C ILE A 255 -4.35 5.31 -3.79
N ASP A 256 -5.62 5.59 -4.11
CA ASP A 256 -6.13 5.54 -5.48
C ASP A 256 -5.70 6.77 -6.29
N LEU A 257 -5.92 6.66 -7.59
CA LEU A 257 -5.55 7.61 -8.62
C LEU A 257 -6.22 9.00 -8.52
N VAL A 258 -5.67 9.99 -9.23
CA VAL A 258 -6.26 11.34 -9.37
C VAL A 258 -7.52 11.29 -10.23
N TYR A 259 -8.54 12.04 -9.84
CA TYR A 259 -9.67 12.36 -10.73
C TYR A 259 -9.45 13.75 -11.34
N ILE A 260 -9.19 13.80 -12.65
CA ILE A 260 -8.71 15.00 -13.35
C ILE A 260 -9.81 16.05 -13.51
N ASP A 261 -11.04 15.64 -13.80
CA ASP A 261 -12.17 16.57 -13.92
C ASP A 261 -12.63 17.02 -12.53
N PHE A 262 -11.96 18.01 -11.98
CA PHE A 262 -12.25 18.53 -10.64
C PHE A 262 -13.64 19.19 -10.51
N LYS A 263 -14.36 19.41 -11.61
CA LYS A 263 -15.71 19.98 -11.62
C LYS A 263 -16.78 18.89 -11.54
N ASP A 264 -16.52 17.70 -12.06
CA ASP A 264 -17.43 16.56 -11.95
C ASP A 264 -17.30 15.86 -10.59
N LEU A 265 -17.98 16.43 -9.59
CA LEU A 265 -18.00 15.88 -8.23
C LEU A 265 -18.80 14.56 -8.13
N ASP A 266 -19.78 14.35 -9.00
CA ASP A 266 -20.59 13.12 -9.02
C ASP A 266 -19.78 11.95 -9.59
N GLY A 267 -19.01 12.19 -10.66
CA GLY A 267 -18.06 11.25 -11.22
C GLY A 267 -16.93 10.93 -10.23
N LEU A 268 -16.41 11.95 -9.54
CA LEU A 268 -15.46 11.77 -8.45
C LEU A 268 -16.00 10.87 -7.33
N GLU A 269 -17.23 11.10 -6.87
CA GLU A 269 -17.84 10.29 -5.80
C GLU A 269 -17.97 8.83 -6.24
N LYS A 270 -18.49 8.58 -7.45
CA LYS A 270 -18.63 7.22 -8.01
C LYS A 270 -17.29 6.47 -8.07
N GLN A 271 -16.25 7.12 -8.58
CA GLN A 271 -14.92 6.51 -8.69
C GLN A 271 -14.26 6.33 -7.31
N SER A 272 -14.50 7.24 -6.37
CA SER A 272 -13.97 7.14 -5.00
C SER A 272 -14.62 5.98 -4.24
N LEU A 273 -15.94 5.81 -4.35
CA LEU A 273 -16.67 4.67 -3.78
C LEU A 273 -16.23 3.35 -4.41
N GLU A 274 -15.95 3.35 -5.72
CA GLU A 274 -15.37 2.19 -6.39
C GLU A 274 -13.98 1.83 -5.84
N GLY A 275 -13.09 2.81 -5.70
CA GLY A 275 -11.77 2.62 -5.09
C GLY A 275 -11.85 2.10 -3.65
N ASN A 276 -12.74 2.66 -2.83
CA ASN A 276 -13.01 2.15 -1.48
C ASN A 276 -13.42 0.68 -1.52
N ARG A 277 -14.38 0.30 -2.36
CA ARG A 277 -14.83 -1.10 -2.50
C ARG A 277 -13.73 -2.06 -2.95
N MET A 278 -12.78 -1.59 -3.76
CA MET A 278 -11.59 -2.36 -4.16
C MET A 278 -10.62 -2.60 -3.00
N GLY A 279 -10.63 -1.74 -1.97
CA GLY A 279 -9.78 -1.82 -0.79
C GLY A 279 -8.74 -0.70 -0.68
N PHE A 280 -8.82 0.34 -1.53
CA PHE A 280 -8.08 1.57 -1.31
C PHE A 280 -8.52 2.25 -0.01
N THR A 281 -7.58 2.89 0.66
CA THR A 281 -7.78 3.60 1.94
C THR A 281 -7.87 5.12 1.80
N GLY A 282 -7.69 5.62 0.58
CA GLY A 282 -7.80 7.03 0.26
C GLY A 282 -7.57 7.28 -1.22
N LYS A 283 -7.59 8.55 -1.61
CA LYS A 283 -7.43 8.99 -2.99
C LYS A 283 -6.70 10.32 -3.08
N GLN A 284 -5.94 10.45 -4.15
CA GLN A 284 -5.27 11.68 -4.55
C GLN A 284 -6.28 12.75 -4.99
N VAL A 285 -6.12 13.98 -4.52
CA VAL A 285 -6.94 15.13 -4.89
C VAL A 285 -6.06 16.30 -5.34
N ILE A 286 -6.57 17.07 -6.31
CA ILE A 286 -5.84 18.18 -6.97
C ILE A 286 -6.58 19.51 -6.82
N HIS A 287 -7.77 19.51 -6.21
CA HIS A 287 -8.57 20.71 -5.99
C HIS A 287 -9.30 20.66 -4.64
N PRO A 288 -9.42 21.78 -3.90
CA PRO A 288 -10.08 21.79 -2.58
C PRO A 288 -11.53 21.28 -2.57
N SER A 289 -12.29 21.47 -3.65
CA SER A 289 -13.67 20.96 -3.75
C SER A 289 -13.78 19.44 -3.70
N GLN A 290 -12.70 18.72 -4.01
CA GLN A 290 -12.69 17.25 -4.01
C GLN A 290 -12.55 16.68 -2.60
N ILE A 291 -12.00 17.44 -1.65
CA ILE A 291 -11.65 16.96 -0.30
C ILE A 291 -12.88 16.40 0.43
N PRO A 292 -14.02 17.12 0.54
CA PRO A 292 -15.16 16.61 1.30
C PRO A 292 -15.75 15.35 0.68
N VAL A 293 -15.83 15.30 -0.65
CA VAL A 293 -16.35 14.16 -1.41
C VAL A 293 -15.49 12.92 -1.17
N VAL A 294 -14.18 13.06 -1.31
CA VAL A 294 -13.23 11.96 -1.13
C VAL A 294 -13.18 11.50 0.33
N GLN A 295 -13.03 12.40 1.30
CA GLN A 295 -12.98 11.99 2.71
C GLN A 295 -14.26 11.28 3.14
N LYS A 296 -15.43 11.72 2.66
CA LYS A 296 -16.70 11.03 2.90
C LYS A 296 -16.70 9.63 2.26
N ALA A 297 -16.30 9.51 0.99
CA ALA A 297 -16.29 8.24 0.27
C ALA A 297 -15.34 7.19 0.88
N PHE A 298 -14.28 7.62 1.57
CA PHE A 298 -13.33 6.75 2.28
C PHE A 298 -13.57 6.68 3.80
N SER A 299 -14.72 7.18 4.28
CA SER A 299 -15.17 7.01 5.66
C SER A 299 -16.30 5.99 5.71
N PRO A 300 -16.39 5.15 6.76
CA PRO A 300 -17.51 4.24 6.91
C PRO A 300 -18.82 5.04 7.15
N SER A 301 -19.89 4.63 6.49
CA SER A 301 -21.24 5.19 6.71
C SER A 301 -21.83 4.72 8.04
N GLU A 302 -22.81 5.46 8.57
CA GLU A 302 -23.53 5.08 9.80
C GLU A 302 -24.10 3.66 9.72
N GLU A 303 -24.69 3.29 8.57
CA GLU A 303 -25.21 1.94 8.32
C GLU A 303 -24.11 0.87 8.38
N GLN A 304 -22.92 1.15 7.83
CA GLN A 304 -21.79 0.22 7.89
C GLN A 304 -21.27 0.06 9.32
N ILE A 305 -21.27 1.14 10.10
CA ILE A 305 -20.83 1.14 11.50
C ILE A 305 -21.81 0.34 12.35
N GLU A 306 -23.11 0.58 12.19
CA GLU A 306 -24.17 -0.16 12.88
C GLU A 306 -24.09 -1.65 12.54
N TRP A 307 -24.05 -1.99 11.25
CA TRP A 307 -23.89 -3.37 10.80
C TRP A 307 -22.63 -4.03 11.39
N ALA A 308 -21.49 -3.35 11.36
CA ALA A 308 -20.23 -3.88 11.87
C ALA A 308 -20.27 -4.09 13.39
N THR A 309 -20.87 -3.16 14.13
CA THR A 309 -21.02 -3.23 15.59
C THR A 309 -21.90 -4.42 15.98
N GLU A 310 -23.09 -4.53 15.37
CA GLU A 310 -24.00 -5.63 15.63
C GLU A 310 -23.39 -7.00 15.27
N LEU A 311 -22.68 -7.09 14.14
CA LEU A 311 -22.05 -8.34 13.71
C LEU A 311 -20.97 -8.80 14.70
N VAL A 312 -20.13 -7.88 15.18
CA VAL A 312 -19.06 -8.18 16.15
C VAL A 312 -19.66 -8.58 17.50
N GLU A 313 -20.72 -7.93 17.96
CA GLU A 313 -21.43 -8.32 19.18
C GLU A 313 -22.11 -9.68 19.06
N ALA A 314 -22.79 -9.94 17.95
CA ALA A 314 -23.42 -11.22 17.67
C ALA A 314 -22.38 -12.35 17.64
N PHE A 315 -21.22 -12.11 17.02
CA PHE A 315 -20.13 -13.08 17.00
C PHE A 315 -19.59 -13.40 18.41
N LYS A 316 -19.39 -12.39 19.26
CA LYS A 316 -18.94 -12.59 20.65
C LYS A 316 -19.89 -13.52 21.42
N LYS A 317 -21.20 -13.29 21.33
CA LYS A 317 -22.22 -14.15 21.96
C LYS A 317 -22.22 -15.58 21.41
N HIS A 318 -22.01 -15.75 20.10
CA HIS A 318 -21.98 -17.09 19.49
C HIS A 318 -20.69 -17.86 19.79
N GLN A 319 -19.55 -17.17 19.93
CA GLN A 319 -18.29 -17.77 20.36
C GLN A 319 -18.37 -18.37 21.77
N GLU A 320 -19.10 -17.74 22.69
CA GLU A 320 -19.38 -18.30 24.03
C GLU A 320 -20.10 -19.66 23.95
N THR A 321 -20.88 -19.88 22.89
CA THR A 321 -21.61 -21.14 22.64
C THR A 321 -20.84 -22.14 21.78
N GLY A 322 -19.59 -21.85 21.39
CA GLY A 322 -18.73 -22.74 20.60
C GLY A 322 -19.11 -22.87 19.12
N LYS A 323 -19.90 -21.93 18.57
CA LYS A 323 -20.33 -21.96 17.16
C LYS A 323 -19.42 -21.09 16.28
N GLY A 324 -18.80 -21.70 15.27
CA GLY A 324 -17.93 -21.01 14.31
C GLY A 324 -18.65 -20.27 13.18
N ALA A 325 -19.91 -20.63 12.90
CA ALA A 325 -20.78 -19.97 11.93
C ALA A 325 -22.18 -19.81 12.51
N PHE A 326 -22.86 -18.71 12.17
CA PHE A 326 -24.18 -18.38 12.70
C PHE A 326 -25.02 -17.59 11.69
N ASP A 327 -26.34 -17.63 11.86
CA ASP A 327 -27.24 -16.78 11.07
C ASP A 327 -27.22 -15.35 11.63
N PHE A 328 -27.11 -14.38 10.75
CA PHE A 328 -27.25 -12.96 11.07
C PHE A 328 -27.99 -12.26 9.94
N LYS A 329 -29.17 -11.72 10.25
CA LYS A 329 -30.07 -11.05 9.29
C LYS A 329 -30.33 -11.89 8.02
N GLY A 330 -30.52 -13.21 8.20
CA GLY A 330 -30.82 -14.14 7.11
C GLY A 330 -29.63 -14.50 6.22
N LYS A 331 -28.40 -14.17 6.64
CA LYS A 331 -27.15 -14.57 5.99
C LYS A 331 -26.32 -15.41 6.93
N MET A 332 -25.69 -16.45 6.40
CA MET A 332 -24.70 -17.24 7.13
C MET A 332 -23.39 -16.44 7.24
N ILE A 333 -22.96 -16.20 8.48
CA ILE A 333 -21.76 -15.42 8.80
C ILE A 333 -20.70 -16.34 9.40
N ASP A 334 -19.46 -16.09 8.99
CA ASP A 334 -18.24 -16.77 9.42
C ASP A 334 -17.14 -15.75 9.79
N MET A 335 -15.97 -16.26 10.18
CA MET A 335 -14.85 -15.41 10.63
C MET A 335 -14.41 -14.34 9.60
N PRO A 336 -14.29 -14.63 8.29
CA PRO A 336 -14.02 -13.61 7.27
C PRO A 336 -14.95 -12.40 7.32
N SER A 337 -16.26 -12.62 7.48
CA SER A 337 -17.26 -11.55 7.59
C SER A 337 -17.06 -10.71 8.86
N VAL A 338 -16.69 -11.36 9.96
CA VAL A 338 -16.35 -10.69 11.23
C VAL A 338 -15.08 -9.83 11.09
N LEU A 339 -14.06 -10.33 10.38
CA LEU A 339 -12.85 -9.54 10.11
C LEU A 339 -13.15 -8.29 9.29
N GLN A 340 -14.09 -8.36 8.33
CA GLN A 340 -14.54 -7.20 7.57
C GLN A 340 -15.20 -6.15 8.49
N ALA A 341 -16.11 -6.58 9.38
CA ALA A 341 -16.72 -5.69 10.36
C ALA A 341 -15.69 -5.08 11.32
N GLN A 342 -14.76 -5.87 11.84
CA GLN A 342 -13.68 -5.37 12.69
C GLN A 342 -12.81 -4.33 11.96
N ASN A 343 -12.55 -4.52 10.67
CA ASN A 343 -11.80 -3.54 9.87
C ASN A 343 -12.54 -2.22 9.73
N ILE A 344 -13.88 -2.24 9.59
CA ILE A 344 -14.71 -1.02 9.57
C ILE A 344 -14.58 -0.27 10.90
N LEU A 345 -14.72 -0.96 12.03
CA LEU A 345 -14.64 -0.32 13.35
C LEU A 345 -13.22 0.21 13.65
N LYS A 346 -12.17 -0.49 13.18
CA LYS A 346 -10.78 -0.01 13.27
C LYS A 346 -10.52 1.29 12.49
N LEU A 347 -11.33 1.61 11.48
CA LEU A 347 -11.20 2.89 10.75
C LEU A 347 -11.73 4.05 11.59
N LEU A 348 -12.77 3.84 12.41
CA LEU A 348 -13.31 4.87 13.32
C LEU A 348 -12.31 5.29 14.39
N GLU A 349 -11.55 4.35 14.94
CA GLU A 349 -10.49 4.67 15.92
C GLU A 349 -9.36 5.56 15.34
N LYS A 350 -9.28 5.69 14.01
CA LYS A 350 -8.24 6.44 13.29
C LYS A 350 -8.70 7.80 12.78
N THR A 351 -10.00 8.09 12.89
CA THR A 351 -10.63 9.31 12.37
C THR A 351 -10.88 10.28 13.50
#